data_AF-A0A843UKU9-F1
#
_entry.id   AF-A0A843UKU9-F1
#
_cell.length_a   1.000
_cell.length_b   1.000
_cell.length_c   1.000
_cell.angle_alpha   90.00
_cell.angle_beta   90.00
_cell.angle_gamma   90.00
#
_symmetry.space_group_name_H-M   'P 1'
#
loop_
_entity.id
_entity.type
_entity.pdbx_description
1 polymer ?
#
loop_
_entity_poly.entity_id
_entity_poly.type
_entity_poly.pdbx_seq_one_letter_code
_entity_poly.pdbx_strand_id
1 'polypeptide(L)'
;MWEAREKAMKTTGNRDPMAWLDYGPVWLRRDYWESLCERWATGQWQEQSQAAKRNRSTHPEKNVHTSGSVSYVTHSQKLHHKLERAPTFRELFDWTHKRKGTDDYISGCARTIAETYDRTMADRYAEDTPQPDLDPEAWVDAAGGLRKG
;
A
#
# COMPACT_ATOMS: atom_id res chain seq x y z
N MET A 1 11.15 9.53 -11.72
CA MET A 1 12.44 8.81 -11.49
C MET A 1 12.40 7.34 -11.93
N TRP A 2 11.44 6.52 -11.46
CA TRP A 2 11.31 5.11 -11.91
C TRP A 2 11.26 4.97 -13.44
N GLU A 3 10.41 5.76 -14.10
CA GLU A 3 10.23 5.71 -15.56
C GLU A 3 11.51 6.06 -16.32
N ALA A 4 12.28 7.05 -15.83
CA ALA A 4 13.55 7.43 -16.43
C ALA A 4 14.58 6.29 -16.34
N ARG A 5 14.66 5.63 -15.18
CA ARG A 5 15.49 4.43 -14.98
C ARG A 5 15.08 3.29 -15.90
N GLU A 6 13.78 3.02 -15.99
CA GLU A 6 13.26 1.95 -16.84
C GLU A 6 13.52 2.21 -18.33
N LYS A 7 13.36 3.46 -18.78
CA LYS A 7 13.68 3.89 -20.14
C LYS A 7 15.16 3.70 -20.45
N ALA A 8 16.05 4.12 -19.56
CA ALA A 8 17.50 3.94 -19.75
C ALA A 8 17.89 2.45 -19.81
N MET A 9 17.33 1.62 -18.92
CA MET A 9 17.53 0.17 -18.96
C MET A 9 17.06 -0.46 -20.27
N LYS A 10 15.87 -0.10 -20.77
CA LYS A 10 15.35 -0.59 -22.05
C LYS A 10 16.18 -0.14 -23.24
N THR A 11 16.66 1.11 -23.22
CA THR A 11 17.42 1.70 -24.33
C THR A 11 18.81 1.07 -24.44
N THR A 12 19.47 0.83 -23.30
CA THR A 12 20.81 0.23 -23.25
C THR A 12 20.81 -1.29 -23.36
N GLY A 13 19.67 -1.94 -23.06
CA GLY A 13 19.60 -3.40 -22.91
C GLY A 13 20.41 -3.94 -21.72
N ASN A 14 20.96 -3.06 -20.88
CA ASN A 14 21.83 -3.41 -19.76
C ASN A 14 21.13 -3.11 -18.43
N ARG A 15 21.29 -4.01 -17.45
CA ARG A 15 20.75 -3.85 -16.09
C ARG A 15 21.71 -3.16 -15.13
N ASP A 16 22.97 -3.00 -15.51
CA ASP A 16 23.96 -2.24 -14.76
C ASP A 16 23.65 -0.74 -14.83
N PRO A 17 23.38 -0.07 -13.69
CA PRO A 17 23.13 1.36 -13.65
C PRO A 17 24.26 2.22 -14.20
N MET A 18 25.51 1.74 -14.17
CA MET A 18 26.66 2.46 -14.73
C MET A 18 26.61 2.53 -16.27
N ALA A 19 25.89 1.61 -16.92
CA ALA A 19 25.69 1.68 -18.37
C ALA A 19 24.67 2.76 -18.77
N TRP A 20 23.97 3.38 -17.82
CA TRP A 20 22.87 4.32 -18.10
C TRP A 20 23.28 5.79 -18.09
N LEU A 21 24.56 6.13 -17.83
CA LEU A 21 25.01 7.51 -17.59
C LEU A 21 24.62 8.47 -18.73
N ASP A 22 24.71 8.03 -19.99
CA ASP A 22 24.38 8.86 -21.17
C ASP A 22 22.89 8.84 -21.54
N TYR A 23 22.06 8.11 -20.79
CA TYR A 23 20.64 7.88 -21.07
C TYR A 23 19.72 8.55 -20.05
N GLY A 24 20.23 9.56 -19.36
CA GLY A 24 19.48 10.37 -18.41
C GLY A 24 18.33 11.15 -19.06
N PRO A 25 17.28 11.50 -18.30
CA PRO A 25 16.17 12.28 -18.84
C PRO A 25 16.58 13.75 -19.06
N VAL A 26 16.11 14.35 -20.15
CA VAL A 26 16.44 15.73 -20.56
C VAL A 26 16.13 16.81 -19.52
N TRP A 27 15.17 16.55 -18.62
CA TRP A 27 14.76 17.48 -17.57
C TRP A 27 15.62 17.39 -16.30
N LEU A 28 16.49 16.38 -16.19
CA LEU A 28 17.38 16.20 -15.04
C LEU A 28 18.80 16.57 -15.44
N ARG A 29 19.48 17.37 -14.60
CA ARG A 29 20.89 17.69 -14.84
C ARG A 29 21.73 16.41 -14.81
N ARG A 30 22.73 16.37 -15.68
CA ARG A 30 23.60 15.21 -15.89
C ARG A 30 24.29 14.76 -14.59
N ASP A 31 24.83 15.69 -13.81
CA ASP A 31 25.49 15.40 -12.54
C ASP A 31 24.58 14.70 -11.52
N TYR A 32 23.31 15.11 -11.43
CA TYR A 32 22.33 14.41 -10.60
C TYR A 32 22.03 13.00 -11.11
N TRP A 33 21.93 12.83 -12.44
CA TRP A 33 21.71 11.51 -13.03
C TRP A 33 22.90 10.56 -12.78
N GLU A 34 24.13 11.05 -12.95
CA GLU A 34 25.34 10.29 -12.67
C GLU A 34 25.38 9.84 -11.21
N SER A 35 25.12 10.75 -10.26
CA SER A 35 25.04 10.42 -8.82
C SER A 35 23.98 9.36 -8.49
N LEU A 36 22.86 9.35 -9.22
CA LEU A 36 21.81 8.34 -9.04
C LEU A 36 22.22 6.98 -9.60
N CYS A 37 22.85 6.96 -10.77
CA CYS A 37 23.41 5.74 -11.37
C CYS A 37 24.46 5.11 -10.44
N GLU A 38 25.40 5.91 -9.91
CA GLU A 38 26.38 5.44 -8.92
C GLU A 38 25.70 4.85 -7.68
N ARG A 39 24.71 5.54 -7.13
CA ARG A 39 23.95 5.04 -5.97
C ARG A 39 23.24 3.73 -6.27
N TRP A 40 22.60 3.61 -7.44
CA TRP A 40 21.90 2.38 -7.84
C TRP A 40 22.87 1.24 -8.14
N ALA A 41 24.10 1.54 -8.55
CA ALA A 41 25.14 0.55 -8.79
C ALA A 41 25.67 -0.07 -7.49
N THR A 42 25.53 0.60 -6.35
CA THR A 42 25.98 0.06 -5.05
C THR A 42 25.31 -1.27 -4.70
N GLY A 43 26.09 -2.24 -4.20
CA GLY A 43 25.59 -3.54 -3.78
C GLY A 43 24.47 -3.44 -2.73
N GLN A 44 24.64 -2.55 -1.75
CA GLN A 44 23.63 -2.27 -0.72
C GLN A 44 22.27 -1.88 -1.33
N TRP A 45 22.26 -0.97 -2.31
CA TRP A 45 21.03 -0.53 -2.95
C TRP A 45 20.39 -1.67 -3.77
N GLN A 46 21.20 -2.44 -4.50
CA GLN A 46 20.71 -3.57 -5.29
C GLN A 46 20.07 -4.64 -4.41
N GLU A 47 20.71 -5.01 -3.30
CA GLU A 47 20.19 -5.95 -2.32
C GLU A 47 18.86 -5.46 -1.74
N GLN A 48 18.81 -4.19 -1.29
CA GLN A 48 17.57 -3.60 -0.77
C GLN A 48 16.47 -3.57 -1.83
N SER A 49 16.78 -3.22 -3.08
CA SER A 49 15.83 -3.21 -4.18
C SER A 49 15.30 -4.61 -4.49
N GLN A 50 16.14 -5.64 -4.46
CA GLN A 50 15.72 -7.03 -4.70
C GLN A 50 14.90 -7.58 -3.54
N ALA A 51 15.30 -7.31 -2.30
CA ALA A 51 14.54 -7.68 -1.11
C ALA A 51 13.14 -7.03 -1.14
N ALA A 52 13.07 -5.72 -1.40
CA ALA A 52 11.79 -5.02 -1.53
C ALA A 52 10.93 -5.57 -2.66
N LYS A 53 11.53 -5.96 -3.79
CA LYS A 53 10.82 -6.63 -4.89
C LYS A 53 10.26 -7.98 -4.46
N ARG A 54 11.09 -8.84 -3.86
CA ARG A 54 10.68 -10.16 -3.35
C ARG A 54 9.54 -10.01 -2.34
N ASN A 55 9.66 -9.11 -1.37
CA ASN A 55 8.62 -8.86 -0.37
C ASN A 55 7.27 -8.47 -0.99
N ARG A 56 7.27 -7.58 -2.00
CA ARG A 56 6.04 -7.24 -2.75
C ARG A 56 5.49 -8.42 -3.55
N SER A 57 6.35 -9.27 -4.10
CA SER A 57 5.94 -10.45 -4.86
C SER A 57 5.43 -11.60 -4.00
N THR A 58 5.87 -11.73 -2.74
CA THR A 58 5.43 -12.80 -1.82
C THR A 58 3.94 -12.68 -1.49
N HIS A 59 3.43 -11.45 -1.39
CA HIS A 59 2.04 -11.19 -1.00
C HIS A 59 1.43 -10.06 -1.84
N PRO A 60 1.14 -10.30 -3.14
CA PRO A 60 0.67 -9.27 -4.06
C PRO A 60 -0.69 -8.68 -3.66
N GLU A 61 -1.50 -9.44 -2.90
CA GLU A 61 -2.80 -9.01 -2.40
C GLU A 61 -2.74 -8.26 -1.06
N LYS A 62 -1.63 -8.40 -0.32
CA LYS A 62 -1.45 -7.72 0.97
C LYS A 62 -0.95 -6.30 0.68
N ASN A 63 -1.58 -5.30 1.29
CA ASN A 63 -1.30 -3.86 1.12
C ASN A 63 -1.86 -3.22 -0.16
N VAL A 64 -2.98 -3.72 -0.70
CA VAL A 64 -3.70 -3.05 -1.79
C VAL A 64 -4.87 -2.26 -1.22
N HIS A 65 -4.89 -0.96 -1.49
CA HIS A 65 -5.96 -0.04 -1.11
C HIS A 65 -6.18 1.01 -2.21
N THR A 66 -7.35 1.64 -2.26
CA THR A 66 -7.75 2.59 -3.32
C THR A 66 -7.49 4.05 -2.94
N SER A 67 -6.99 4.34 -1.74
CA SER A 67 -6.72 5.72 -1.25
C SER A 67 -5.56 6.43 -1.94
N GLY A 68 -4.71 5.70 -2.66
CA GLY A 68 -3.50 6.27 -3.26
C GLY A 68 -2.58 6.88 -2.20
N SER A 69 -2.07 8.09 -2.47
CA SER A 69 -1.18 8.86 -1.58
C SER A 69 -1.91 9.72 -0.54
N VAL A 70 -3.24 9.60 -0.45
CA VAL A 70 -4.05 10.40 0.48
C VAL A 70 -4.14 9.71 1.84
N SER A 71 -3.96 10.48 2.92
CA SER A 71 -4.00 9.95 4.28
C SER A 71 -5.39 9.44 4.68
N TYR A 72 -5.41 8.48 5.61
CA TYR A 72 -6.65 7.94 6.18
C TYR A 72 -7.50 9.03 6.85
N VAL A 73 -6.87 10.02 7.49
CA VAL A 73 -7.56 11.19 8.08
C VAL A 73 -8.29 11.99 7.01
N THR A 74 -7.64 12.25 5.87
CA THR A 74 -8.29 12.96 4.76
C THR A 74 -9.44 12.16 4.18
N HIS A 75 -9.30 10.83 4.08
CA HIS A 75 -10.41 9.96 3.66
C HIS A 75 -11.56 9.98 4.66
N SER A 76 -11.28 9.99 5.97
CA SER A 76 -12.27 10.11 7.04
C SER A 76 -13.06 11.41 6.92
N GLN A 77 -12.39 12.54 6.73
CA GLN A 77 -13.05 13.85 6.55
C GLN A 77 -13.94 13.88 5.29
N LYS A 78 -13.44 13.32 4.18
CA LYS A 78 -14.24 13.20 2.94
C LYS A 78 -15.49 12.35 3.15
N LEU A 79 -15.34 11.24 3.87
CA LEU A 79 -16.45 10.34 4.14
C LEU A 79 -17.43 10.96 5.15
N HIS A 80 -16.94 11.69 6.15
CA HIS A 80 -17.76 12.46 7.07
C HIS A 80 -18.66 13.45 6.32
N HIS A 81 -18.08 14.24 5.41
CA HIS A 81 -18.87 15.18 4.61
C HIS A 81 -19.90 14.47 3.74
N LYS A 82 -19.58 13.29 3.22
CA LYS A 82 -20.49 12.48 2.39
C LYS A 82 -21.65 11.86 3.19
N LEU A 83 -21.40 11.44 4.42
CA LEU A 83 -22.40 10.79 5.28
C LEU A 83 -23.14 11.79 6.18
N GLU A 84 -22.69 13.03 6.25
CA GLU A 84 -23.17 14.08 7.17
C GLU A 84 -23.09 13.67 8.66
N ARG A 85 -22.18 12.73 8.96
CA ARG A 85 -21.87 12.25 10.32
C ARG A 85 -20.46 11.68 10.36
N ALA A 86 -19.95 11.41 11.57
CA ALA A 86 -18.71 10.66 11.72
C ALA A 86 -18.83 9.26 11.07
N PRO A 87 -17.90 8.89 10.17
CA PRO A 87 -17.84 7.54 9.64
C PRO A 87 -17.36 6.56 10.70
N THR A 88 -17.86 5.34 10.67
CA THR A 88 -17.32 4.26 11.49
C THR A 88 -15.97 3.80 10.95
N PHE A 89 -15.18 3.14 11.80
CA PHE A 89 -13.92 2.52 11.36
C PHE A 89 -14.13 1.55 10.17
N ARG A 90 -15.20 0.75 10.24
CA ARG A 90 -15.59 -0.24 9.22
C ARG A 90 -15.96 0.43 7.89
N GLU A 91 -16.75 1.50 7.93
CA GLU A 91 -17.12 2.28 6.75
C GLU A 91 -15.90 2.93 6.08
N LEU A 92 -14.96 3.41 6.89
CA LEU A 92 -13.73 4.01 6.38
C LEU A 92 -12.80 2.96 5.76
N PHE A 93 -12.76 1.75 6.31
CA PHE A 93 -12.02 0.65 5.67
C PHE A 93 -12.66 0.29 4.33
N ASP A 94 -13.97 0.11 4.29
CA ASP A 94 -14.71 -0.21 3.05
C ASP A 94 -14.49 0.85 1.98
N TRP A 95 -14.58 2.13 2.37
CA TRP A 95 -14.30 3.28 1.49
C TRP A 95 -12.90 3.24 0.86
N THR A 96 -11.92 2.63 1.53
CA THR A 96 -10.52 2.60 1.11
C THR A 96 -10.09 1.25 0.52
N HIS A 97 -10.91 0.20 0.62
CA HIS A 97 -10.57 -1.16 0.18
C HIS A 97 -11.59 -1.79 -0.76
N LYS A 98 -12.73 -1.15 -1.03
CA LYS A 98 -13.66 -1.54 -2.09
C LYS A 98 -13.39 -0.80 -3.40
N ARG A 99 -13.75 -1.43 -4.51
CA ARG A 99 -13.67 -0.86 -5.85
C ARG A 99 -14.72 0.23 -6.00
N LYS A 100 -14.35 1.38 -6.58
CA LYS A 100 -15.29 2.49 -6.75
C LYS A 100 -16.45 2.05 -7.66
N GLY A 101 -17.68 2.23 -7.17
CA GLY A 101 -18.89 1.91 -7.92
C GLY A 101 -19.31 0.45 -7.87
N THR A 102 -18.61 -0.39 -7.11
CA THR A 102 -19.05 -1.75 -6.77
C THR A 102 -18.95 -1.96 -5.26
N ASP A 103 -19.50 -3.07 -4.76
CA ASP A 103 -19.34 -3.46 -3.36
C ASP A 103 -18.19 -4.47 -3.16
N ASP A 104 -17.42 -4.72 -4.23
CA ASP A 104 -16.35 -5.72 -4.21
C ASP A 104 -15.07 -5.16 -3.61
N TYR A 105 -14.43 -5.99 -2.79
CA TYR A 105 -13.09 -5.69 -2.28
C TYR A 105 -12.03 -5.73 -3.40
N ILE A 106 -11.01 -4.89 -3.25
CA ILE A 106 -9.88 -4.81 -4.18
C ILE A 106 -8.99 -6.06 -4.13
N SER A 107 -8.97 -6.77 -2.99
CA SER A 107 -8.23 -8.03 -2.79
C SER A 107 -9.00 -9.01 -1.90
N GLY A 108 -8.70 -10.31 -2.04
CA GLY A 108 -9.27 -11.34 -1.18
C GLY A 108 -8.87 -11.14 0.28
N CYS A 109 -7.63 -10.69 0.53
CA CYS A 109 -7.16 -10.34 1.86
C CYS A 109 -8.00 -9.25 2.54
N ALA A 110 -8.35 -8.18 1.83
CA ALA A 110 -9.17 -7.10 2.41
C ALA A 110 -10.57 -7.60 2.80
N ARG A 111 -11.17 -8.46 1.97
CA ARG A 111 -12.43 -9.12 2.28
C ARG A 111 -12.32 -10.01 3.53
N THR A 112 -11.30 -10.88 3.58
CA THR A 112 -11.10 -11.77 4.73
C THR A 112 -10.89 -11.01 6.03
N ILE A 113 -10.17 -9.87 6.00
CA ILE A 113 -10.00 -9.00 7.18
C ILE A 113 -11.36 -8.45 7.63
N ALA A 114 -12.15 -7.91 6.70
CA ALA A 114 -13.46 -7.36 7.01
C ALA A 114 -14.40 -8.42 7.63
N GLU A 115 -14.56 -9.56 6.95
CA GLU A 115 -15.43 -10.65 7.41
C GLU A 115 -14.98 -11.25 8.75
N THR A 116 -13.67 -11.38 8.95
CA THR A 116 -13.13 -11.88 10.23
C THR A 116 -13.37 -10.88 11.35
N TYR A 117 -13.17 -9.59 11.09
CA TYR A 117 -13.44 -8.55 12.06
C TYR A 117 -14.92 -8.51 12.44
N ASP A 118 -15.82 -8.50 11.46
CA ASP A 118 -17.26 -8.45 11.68
C ASP A 118 -17.75 -9.66 12.50
N ARG A 119 -17.24 -10.86 12.20
CA ARG A 119 -17.51 -12.06 13.00
C ARG A 119 -16.98 -11.93 14.43
N THR A 120 -15.75 -11.49 14.61
CA THR A 120 -15.16 -11.34 15.96
C THR A 120 -15.92 -10.30 16.78
N MET A 121 -16.36 -9.20 16.17
CA MET A 121 -17.19 -8.20 16.83
C MET A 121 -18.54 -8.79 17.26
N ALA A 122 -19.20 -9.56 16.39
CA ALA A 122 -20.46 -10.22 16.71
C ALA A 122 -20.31 -11.27 17.83
N ASP A 123 -19.19 -12.01 17.86
CA ASP A 123 -18.92 -13.02 18.90
C ASP A 123 -18.59 -12.36 20.26
N ARG A 124 -17.91 -11.21 20.27
CA ARG A 124 -17.46 -10.51 21.50
C ARG A 124 -18.55 -9.67 22.13
N TYR A 125 -19.42 -9.06 21.33
CA TYR A 125 -20.45 -8.13 21.78
C TYR A 125 -21.83 -8.71 21.49
N ALA A 126 -22.47 -9.28 22.52
CA ALA A 126 -23.87 -9.70 22.46
C ALA A 126 -24.80 -8.47 22.28
N GLU A 127 -26.03 -8.69 21.80
CA GLU A 127 -26.99 -7.62 21.42
C GLU A 127 -27.21 -6.54 22.50
N ASP A 128 -27.08 -6.88 23.80
CA ASP A 128 -27.29 -5.97 24.93
C ASP A 128 -26.05 -5.17 25.38
N THR A 129 -24.89 -5.38 24.76
CA THR A 129 -23.66 -4.63 25.09
C THR A 129 -23.38 -3.56 24.03
N PRO A 130 -23.16 -2.29 24.41
CA PRO A 130 -22.75 -1.26 23.45
C PRO A 130 -21.46 -1.67 22.73
N GLN A 131 -21.57 -1.90 21.43
CA GLN A 131 -20.43 -2.23 20.58
C GLN A 131 -19.57 -0.97 20.36
N PRO A 132 -18.24 -1.02 20.60
CA PRO A 132 -17.35 0.08 20.27
C PRO A 132 -17.20 0.21 18.75
N ASP A 133 -16.92 1.43 18.27
CA ASP A 133 -16.64 1.67 16.84
C ASP A 133 -15.43 0.87 16.32
N LEU A 134 -14.41 0.72 17.17
CA LEU A 134 -13.23 -0.10 16.92
C LEU A 134 -12.89 -0.90 18.18
N ASP A 135 -12.80 -2.23 18.05
CA ASP A 135 -12.07 -3.08 18.98
C ASP A 135 -10.65 -3.31 18.41
N PRO A 136 -9.61 -2.68 18.99
CA PRO A 136 -8.25 -2.78 18.47
C PRO A 136 -7.70 -4.21 18.49
N GLU A 137 -8.11 -5.04 19.45
CA GLU A 137 -7.63 -6.43 19.55
C GLU A 137 -8.29 -7.30 18.49
N ALA A 138 -9.62 -7.21 18.35
CA ALA A 138 -10.34 -7.90 17.28
C ALA A 138 -9.82 -7.49 15.90
N TRP A 139 -9.46 -6.22 15.74
CA TRP A 139 -8.85 -5.71 14.51
C TRP A 139 -7.46 -6.32 14.25
N VAL A 140 -6.59 -6.33 15.26
CA VAL A 140 -5.24 -6.91 15.15
C VAL A 140 -5.33 -8.39 14.79
N ASP A 141 -6.24 -9.14 15.40
CA ASP A 141 -6.47 -10.56 15.10
C ASP A 141 -6.93 -10.76 13.65
N ALA A 142 -7.92 -9.98 13.20
CA ALA A 142 -8.45 -10.06 11.84
C ALA A 142 -7.43 -9.65 10.77
N ALA A 143 -6.62 -8.62 11.04
CA ALA A 143 -5.57 -8.14 10.15
C ALA A 143 -4.36 -9.09 10.06
N GLY A 144 -4.34 -10.17 10.84
CA GLY A 144 -3.31 -11.21 10.82
C GLY A 144 -2.17 -11.03 11.84
N GLY A 145 -2.33 -10.11 12.79
CA GLY A 145 -1.42 -9.87 13.90
C GLY A 145 0.00 -9.39 13.51
N LEU A 146 0.82 -9.12 14.52
CA LEU A 146 2.27 -8.89 14.38
C LEU A 146 3.01 -10.21 14.09
N ARG A 147 2.72 -10.88 12.97
CA ARG A 147 3.64 -11.89 12.45
C ARG A 147 4.76 -11.17 11.71
N LYS A 148 5.76 -10.71 12.49
CA LYS A 148 7.08 -10.37 11.96
C LYS A 148 7.61 -11.63 11.26
N GLY A 149 7.63 -11.59 9.93
CA GLY A 149 8.41 -12.53 9.12
C GLY A 149 9.91 -12.32 9.33
#